data_AF-A0A972MXG8-F1
#
_entry.id   AF-A0A972MXG8-F1
#
_cell.length_a   1.000
_cell.length_b   1.000
_cell.length_c   1.000
_cell.angle_alpha   90.00
_cell.angle_beta   90.00
_cell.angle_gamma   90.00
#
_symmetry.space_group_name_H-M   'P 1'
#
loop_
_entity.id
_entity.type
_entity.pdbx_description
1 polymer ?
#
loop_
_entity_poly.entity_id
_entity_poly.type
_entity_poly.pdbx_seq_one_letter_code
_entity_poly.pdbx_strand_id
1 'polypeptide(L)'
;MSTETDLSVKSVLNEDGYNANDLLLSYQKDWIEDDSPLKIAEKSRRTGLTWAEAADAVLTASSKKSAGGTNHYYIGSNKEMAIEFIDACAMWAKAFNKAGGKIEEEIFIDENKDILIFNIKFASGFKIQALSSNPSNLRGRQGNVTIDEAAFHERLAEVLKAALALTMWGAKVRIISTHNGWDSIFNELIQDSRAGKKRYSVHRITLDDAREKGLYKRICQMRNIEWSQLSEEEWTANLLKDTATEDDALEEYYCVPKKGGGAYLSRALIESRMVEGVVIRYEGSAEFNTWPLHLRQAEIADWCQAVLLPELQKLNPDEQHAFGEDFARSGDLTVIAPVAINQNLKRQVPFLVELKNMPFTSQEQILNYIVDRLPRLIGGALDARGNGQYMAEQAKFKYGSGRIQEVMLSQRWYLDNMPKMKSAFDDDEISIPKDADVLNDLRAIQLVKGIPKVPDGQTQKGRHGDAAIAIALGYSASTQDFWEADWTAVPKNLNDNRLTRDMGLSTENNNHFSKQGAW
;
A
#
# COMPACT_ATOMS: atom_id res chain seq x y z
N MET A 1 -22.99 -69.39 30.42
CA MET A 1 -22.57 -69.46 29.01
C MET A 1 -23.69 -68.81 28.20
N SER A 2 -23.66 -67.50 27.90
CA SER A 2 -22.86 -66.84 26.85
C SER A 2 -23.24 -67.43 25.48
N THR A 3 -23.82 -66.71 24.50
CA THR A 3 -23.54 -65.37 23.98
C THR A 3 -24.60 -65.05 22.92
N GLU A 4 -25.30 -63.90 23.00
CA GLU A 4 -25.97 -63.28 21.84
C GLU A 4 -26.52 -61.89 22.24
N THR A 5 -25.63 -60.91 22.43
CA THR A 5 -25.99 -59.49 22.55
C THR A 5 -24.71 -58.65 22.60
N ASP A 6 -24.00 -58.48 21.48
CA ASP A 6 -22.95 -57.45 21.42
C ASP A 6 -22.52 -57.01 20.00
N LEU A 7 -23.47 -56.64 19.12
CA LEU A 7 -23.12 -56.16 17.78
C LEU A 7 -23.91 -54.94 17.26
N SER A 8 -24.60 -54.16 18.11
CA SER A 8 -25.42 -53.03 17.62
C SER A 8 -25.12 -51.64 18.22
N VAL A 9 -23.92 -51.39 18.75
CA VAL A 9 -23.57 -50.05 19.29
C VAL A 9 -22.40 -49.38 18.55
N LYS A 10 -21.94 -49.94 17.42
CA LYS A 10 -20.84 -49.38 16.60
C LYS A 10 -21.26 -48.86 15.23
N SER A 11 -22.47 -48.29 15.13
CA SER A 11 -22.96 -47.71 13.88
C SER A 11 -23.65 -46.36 14.11
N VAL A 12 -22.93 -45.36 14.64
CA VAL A 12 -23.08 -43.92 14.32
C VAL A 12 -21.80 -43.20 14.79
N LEU A 13 -20.68 -43.39 14.08
CA LEU A 13 -19.67 -42.35 14.05
C LEU A 13 -20.01 -41.52 12.81
N ASN A 14 -20.52 -40.31 13.02
CA ASN A 14 -20.82 -39.37 11.94
C ASN A 14 -19.55 -39.18 11.10
N GLU A 15 -19.60 -39.62 9.84
CA GLU A 15 -18.51 -39.45 8.87
C GLU A 15 -18.16 -37.96 8.64
N ASP A 16 -19.04 -37.04 9.06
CA ASP A 16 -18.93 -35.59 8.86
C ASP A 16 -18.38 -34.81 10.07
N GLY A 17 -17.90 -35.46 11.14
CA GLY A 17 -17.29 -34.79 12.30
C GLY A 17 -18.19 -33.85 13.14
N TYR A 18 -19.46 -33.68 12.77
CA TYR A 18 -20.45 -32.86 13.50
C TYR A 18 -21.16 -33.66 14.60
N ASN A 19 -21.21 -33.11 15.82
CA ASN A 19 -21.99 -33.63 16.93
C ASN A 19 -22.88 -32.52 17.50
N ALA A 20 -24.20 -32.74 17.51
CA ALA A 20 -25.18 -31.76 17.98
C ALA A 20 -25.05 -31.42 19.47
N ASN A 21 -24.40 -32.30 20.26
CA ASN A 21 -24.15 -32.08 21.68
C ASN A 21 -22.83 -31.34 21.94
N ASP A 22 -21.94 -31.25 20.95
CA ASP A 22 -20.69 -30.53 21.11
C ASP A 22 -20.94 -29.03 21.07
N LEU A 23 -20.35 -28.28 21.99
CA LEU A 23 -20.54 -26.84 22.02
C LEU A 23 -19.73 -26.12 20.92
N LEU A 24 -18.55 -26.65 20.61
CA LEU A 24 -17.62 -26.14 19.59
C LEU A 24 -17.56 -27.07 18.39
N LEU A 25 -17.44 -26.50 17.19
CA LEU A 25 -17.15 -27.25 15.96
C LEU A 25 -15.68 -27.68 15.92
N SER A 26 -15.34 -28.68 15.13
CA SER A 26 -13.97 -29.24 15.12
C SER A 26 -12.89 -28.20 14.82
N TYR A 27 -13.05 -27.34 13.82
CA TYR A 27 -12.07 -26.27 13.54
C TYR A 27 -11.93 -25.25 14.68
N GLN A 28 -12.97 -25.07 15.50
CA GLN A 28 -12.91 -24.22 16.68
C GLN A 28 -12.12 -24.88 17.80
N LYS A 29 -12.24 -26.21 17.94
CA LYS A 29 -11.42 -27.02 18.85
C LYS A 29 -9.97 -27.03 18.40
N ASP A 30 -9.72 -27.30 17.10
CA ASP A 30 -8.38 -27.28 16.49
C ASP A 30 -7.68 -25.93 16.76
N TRP A 31 -8.43 -24.82 16.65
CA TRP A 31 -7.93 -23.51 17.02
C TRP A 31 -7.56 -23.46 18.50
N ILE A 32 -8.45 -23.80 19.42
CA ILE A 32 -8.17 -23.71 20.88
C ILE A 32 -7.00 -24.60 21.29
N GLU A 33 -6.92 -25.82 20.77
CA GLU A 33 -5.90 -26.82 21.10
C GLU A 33 -4.49 -26.44 20.60
N ASP A 34 -4.38 -25.56 19.60
CA ASP A 34 -3.08 -25.05 19.15
C ASP A 34 -2.43 -24.14 20.20
N ASP A 35 -1.46 -24.70 20.92
CA ASP A 35 -0.74 -24.03 21.99
C ASP A 35 0.41 -23.12 21.53
N SER A 36 0.59 -22.95 20.22
CA SER A 36 1.69 -22.16 19.65
C SER A 36 1.75 -20.75 20.26
N PRO A 37 2.96 -20.21 20.57
CA PRO A 37 3.11 -18.84 21.05
C PRO A 37 2.50 -17.80 20.12
N LEU A 38 2.59 -18.07 18.81
CA LEU A 38 2.02 -17.25 17.75
C LEU A 38 1.15 -18.14 16.87
N LYS A 39 -0.15 -17.84 16.77
CA LYS A 39 -1.02 -18.44 15.76
C LYS A 39 -1.88 -17.39 15.06
N ILE A 40 -2.13 -17.63 13.78
CA ILE A 40 -2.83 -16.73 12.87
C ILE A 40 -3.87 -17.54 12.09
N ALA A 41 -5.09 -17.02 11.99
CA ALA A 41 -6.18 -17.64 11.23
C ALA A 41 -6.64 -16.72 10.10
N GLU A 42 -6.49 -17.18 8.86
CA GLU A 42 -7.37 -16.72 7.77
C GLU A 42 -8.66 -17.56 7.82
N LYS A 43 -9.79 -16.88 7.98
CA LYS A 43 -11.10 -17.52 8.14
C LYS A 43 -12.14 -16.89 7.23
N SER A 44 -13.16 -17.67 6.89
CA SER A 44 -14.43 -17.19 6.36
C SER A 44 -15.16 -16.35 7.39
N ARG A 45 -15.97 -15.39 6.95
CA ARG A 45 -16.93 -14.71 7.84
C ARG A 45 -17.86 -15.71 8.55
N ARG A 46 -18.32 -15.31 9.73
CA ARG A 46 -19.35 -16.01 10.52
C ARG A 46 -19.03 -17.47 10.91
N THR A 47 -17.75 -17.84 10.99
CA THR A 47 -17.29 -19.14 11.50
C THR A 47 -17.28 -19.25 13.04
N GLY A 48 -17.48 -18.14 13.76
CA GLY A 48 -17.48 -18.16 15.23
C GLY A 48 -16.11 -18.43 15.87
N LEU A 49 -15.00 -18.25 15.13
CA LEU A 49 -13.66 -18.47 15.65
C LEU A 49 -13.32 -17.53 16.84
N THR A 50 -13.70 -16.26 16.75
CA THR A 50 -13.57 -15.29 17.86
C THR A 50 -14.36 -15.73 19.10
N TRP A 51 -15.54 -16.33 18.92
CA TRP A 51 -16.33 -16.86 20.03
C TRP A 51 -15.68 -18.08 20.68
N ALA A 52 -15.00 -18.92 19.89
CA ALA A 52 -14.17 -20.01 20.42
C ALA A 52 -12.93 -19.48 21.17
N GLU A 53 -12.26 -18.46 20.64
CA GLU A 53 -11.14 -17.78 21.32
C GLU A 53 -11.56 -17.15 22.66
N ALA A 54 -12.79 -16.61 22.76
CA ALA A 54 -13.34 -16.14 24.03
C ALA A 54 -13.44 -17.27 25.08
N ALA A 55 -13.72 -18.50 24.66
CA ALA A 55 -13.75 -19.65 25.55
C ALA A 55 -12.34 -19.94 26.13
N ASP A 56 -11.32 -19.95 25.27
CA ASP A 56 -9.92 -20.16 25.67
C ASP A 56 -9.41 -19.02 26.59
N ALA A 57 -9.77 -17.77 26.26
CA ALA A 57 -9.46 -16.62 27.10
C ALA A 57 -10.03 -16.76 28.51
N VAL A 58 -11.27 -17.25 28.64
CA VAL A 58 -11.92 -17.49 29.95
C VAL A 58 -11.29 -18.66 30.69
N LEU A 59 -11.01 -19.79 30.03
CA LEU A 59 -10.33 -20.93 30.66
C LEU A 59 -8.93 -20.54 31.16
N THR A 60 -8.19 -19.79 30.36
CA THR A 60 -6.86 -19.28 30.72
C THR A 60 -6.93 -18.26 31.86
N ALA A 61 -7.79 -17.25 31.76
CA ALA A 61 -7.88 -16.21 32.78
C ALA A 61 -8.48 -16.72 34.10
N SER A 62 -9.35 -17.72 34.08
CA SER A 62 -9.89 -18.34 35.31
C SER A 62 -8.92 -19.33 35.98
N SER A 63 -7.87 -19.76 35.28
CA SER A 63 -6.89 -20.72 35.79
C SER A 63 -5.88 -20.09 36.75
N LYS A 64 -5.36 -20.90 37.68
CA LYS A 64 -4.26 -20.49 38.57
C LYS A 64 -2.97 -20.31 37.78
N LYS A 65 -2.07 -19.44 38.25
CA LYS A 65 -0.74 -19.23 37.65
C LYS A 65 0.05 -20.53 37.45
N SER A 66 -0.05 -21.48 38.39
CA SER A 66 0.62 -22.79 38.30
C SER A 66 0.09 -23.70 37.19
N ALA A 67 -1.12 -23.44 36.70
CA ALA A 67 -1.76 -24.15 35.59
C ALA A 67 -1.69 -23.34 34.27
N GLY A 68 -0.81 -22.33 34.20
CA GLY A 68 -0.64 -21.49 33.00
C GLY A 68 -1.58 -20.29 32.91
N GLY A 69 -2.34 -19.98 33.97
CA GLY A 69 -3.24 -18.83 33.96
C GLY A 69 -2.51 -17.50 33.80
N THR A 70 -3.12 -16.58 33.05
CA THR A 70 -2.58 -15.24 32.75
C THR A 70 -3.71 -14.28 32.36
N ASN A 71 -3.41 -12.98 32.25
CA ASN A 71 -4.39 -12.02 31.73
C ASN A 71 -4.61 -12.24 30.23
N HIS A 72 -5.74 -11.78 29.71
CA HIS A 72 -6.05 -11.77 28.28
C HIS A 72 -6.48 -10.39 27.82
N TYR A 73 -5.93 -9.93 26.70
CA TYR A 73 -6.26 -8.65 26.10
C TYR A 73 -6.86 -8.84 24.71
N TYR A 74 -8.01 -8.24 24.47
CA TYR A 74 -8.67 -8.25 23.18
C TYR A 74 -8.54 -6.89 22.49
N ILE A 75 -8.24 -6.90 21.20
CA ILE A 75 -8.17 -5.71 20.36
C ILE A 75 -8.99 -5.98 19.10
N GLY A 76 -10.18 -5.37 19.04
CA GLY A 76 -11.01 -5.33 17.84
C GLY A 76 -10.73 -4.09 16.99
N SER A 77 -11.28 -4.05 15.77
CA SER A 77 -11.16 -2.89 14.88
C SER A 77 -12.04 -1.71 15.33
N ASN A 78 -13.13 -1.98 16.07
CA ASN A 78 -14.04 -0.97 16.60
C ASN A 78 -14.54 -1.30 18.02
N LYS A 79 -15.30 -0.37 18.61
CA LYS A 79 -15.82 -0.47 19.99
C LYS A 79 -16.90 -1.56 20.16
N GLU A 80 -17.73 -1.77 19.14
CA GLU A 80 -18.83 -2.74 19.21
C GLU A 80 -18.29 -4.16 19.31
N MET A 81 -17.27 -4.50 18.52
CA MET A 81 -16.56 -5.77 18.61
C MET A 81 -15.94 -6.04 19.99
N ALA A 82 -15.38 -5.00 20.62
CA ALA A 82 -14.85 -5.10 21.98
C ALA A 82 -15.94 -5.48 22.99
N ILE A 83 -17.15 -4.94 22.84
CA ILE A 83 -18.31 -5.29 23.68
C ILE A 83 -18.73 -6.73 23.40
N GLU A 84 -18.89 -7.11 22.13
CA GLU A 84 -19.29 -8.47 21.74
C GLU A 84 -18.34 -9.54 22.26
N PHE A 85 -17.03 -9.29 22.23
CA PHE A 85 -16.04 -10.23 22.77
C PHE A 85 -16.16 -10.39 24.28
N ILE A 86 -16.38 -9.29 25.02
CA ILE A 86 -16.55 -9.33 26.47
C ILE A 86 -17.87 -10.02 26.84
N ASP A 87 -18.95 -9.79 26.11
CA ASP A 87 -20.22 -10.49 26.29
C ASP A 87 -20.06 -11.99 26.04
N ALA A 88 -19.33 -12.39 25.00
CA ALA A 88 -18.99 -13.78 24.74
C ALA A 88 -18.17 -14.37 25.90
N CYS A 89 -17.17 -13.65 26.41
CA CYS A 89 -16.41 -14.06 27.59
C CYS A 89 -17.28 -14.18 28.84
N ALA A 90 -18.23 -13.27 29.06
CA ALA A 90 -19.15 -13.33 30.20
C ALA A 90 -20.12 -14.52 30.08
N MET A 91 -20.59 -14.82 28.88
CA MET A 91 -21.40 -16.00 28.58
C MET A 91 -20.63 -17.29 28.86
N TRP A 92 -19.39 -17.40 28.35
CA TRP A 92 -18.49 -18.52 28.60
C TRP A 92 -18.13 -18.66 30.07
N ALA A 93 -17.81 -17.55 30.71
CA ALA A 93 -17.56 -17.50 32.14
C ALA A 93 -18.77 -18.05 32.87
N LYS A 94 -20.00 -17.58 32.64
CA LYS A 94 -21.22 -18.16 33.27
C LYS A 94 -21.39 -19.66 32.98
N ALA A 95 -21.11 -20.10 31.74
CA ALA A 95 -21.21 -21.51 31.35
C ALA A 95 -20.21 -22.39 32.12
N PHE A 96 -18.94 -21.97 32.23
CA PHE A 96 -17.91 -22.65 33.02
C PHE A 96 -18.12 -22.47 34.53
N ASN A 97 -18.70 -21.34 34.95
CA ASN A 97 -18.84 -20.90 36.32
C ASN A 97 -20.13 -21.37 37.00
N LYS A 98 -20.97 -22.16 36.31
CA LYS A 98 -21.73 -23.22 37.00
C LYS A 98 -20.81 -24.17 37.81
N ALA A 99 -19.47 -24.03 37.73
CA ALA A 99 -18.45 -24.70 38.53
C ALA A 99 -17.60 -23.82 39.53
N GLY A 100 -17.90 -22.52 39.78
CA GLY A 100 -17.52 -21.83 41.05
C GLY A 100 -16.58 -20.60 41.05
N GLY A 101 -17.14 -19.38 41.11
CA GLY A 101 -16.43 -18.10 41.16
C GLY A 101 -17.32 -16.86 40.94
N LYS A 102 -16.82 -15.64 41.21
CA LYS A 102 -17.53 -14.35 41.03
C LYS A 102 -16.96 -13.58 39.84
N ILE A 103 -17.82 -13.02 38.99
CA ILE A 103 -17.47 -12.18 37.83
C ILE A 103 -17.75 -10.73 38.21
N GLU A 104 -16.78 -9.84 38.02
CA GLU A 104 -16.97 -8.39 38.20
C GLU A 104 -16.77 -7.68 36.86
N GLU A 105 -17.80 -6.93 36.45
CA GLU A 105 -17.85 -6.14 35.22
C GLU A 105 -17.68 -4.66 35.59
N GLU A 106 -16.64 -4.01 35.06
CA GLU A 106 -16.41 -2.57 35.26
C GLU A 106 -16.20 -1.89 33.89
N ILE A 107 -16.90 -0.78 33.70
CA ILE A 107 -16.71 0.13 32.56
C ILE A 107 -15.92 1.34 33.07
N PHE A 108 -14.69 1.52 32.60
CA PHE A 108 -13.96 2.77 32.81
C PHE A 108 -14.20 3.70 31.62
N ILE A 109 -14.59 4.94 31.88
CA ILE A 109 -14.69 6.03 30.90
C ILE A 109 -13.81 7.16 31.43
N ASP A 110 -12.80 7.58 30.65
CA ASP A 110 -11.96 8.74 30.95
C ASP A 110 -12.48 9.97 30.18
N GLU A 111 -12.55 11.12 30.85
CA GLU A 111 -13.23 12.34 30.39
C GLU A 111 -12.47 13.09 29.27
N ASN A 112 -11.26 12.68 28.89
CA ASN A 112 -10.43 13.43 27.92
C ASN A 112 -9.76 12.64 26.79
N LYS A 113 -10.18 11.39 26.55
CA LYS A 113 -9.89 10.58 25.35
C LYS A 113 -10.68 9.28 25.51
N ASP A 114 -11.34 8.80 24.45
CA ASP A 114 -12.16 7.58 24.45
C ASP A 114 -11.38 6.32 24.85
N ILE A 115 -11.13 6.13 26.15
CA ILE A 115 -10.59 4.90 26.71
C ILE A 115 -11.74 4.22 27.45
N LEU A 116 -12.66 3.65 26.68
CA LEU A 116 -13.64 2.69 27.20
C LEU A 116 -12.95 1.34 27.39
N ILE A 117 -12.74 0.96 28.64
CA ILE A 117 -12.17 -0.34 29.00
C ILE A 117 -13.27 -1.20 29.57
N PHE A 118 -13.61 -2.26 28.84
CA PHE A 118 -14.48 -3.35 29.32
C PHE A 118 -13.61 -4.42 29.95
N ASN A 119 -13.89 -4.82 31.19
CA ASN A 119 -13.09 -5.81 31.90
C ASN A 119 -13.94 -6.89 32.60
N ILE A 120 -13.39 -8.09 32.68
CA ILE A 120 -13.88 -9.20 33.51
C ILE A 120 -12.74 -9.63 34.43
N LYS A 121 -12.96 -9.57 35.75
CA LYS A 121 -12.00 -10.07 36.76
C LYS A 121 -12.39 -11.47 37.25
N PHE A 122 -11.40 -12.34 37.40
CA PHE A 122 -11.58 -13.71 37.88
C PHE A 122 -10.97 -13.91 39.28
N ALA A 123 -11.49 -14.89 40.01
CA ALA A 123 -10.98 -15.27 41.35
C ALA A 123 -9.50 -15.75 41.33
N SER A 124 -8.97 -16.12 40.17
CA SER A 124 -7.56 -16.42 39.95
C SER A 124 -6.62 -15.22 40.15
N GLY A 125 -7.16 -13.99 40.13
CA GLY A 125 -6.41 -12.74 40.11
C GLY A 125 -6.09 -12.21 38.71
N PHE A 126 -6.45 -12.95 37.65
CA PHE A 126 -6.30 -12.49 36.27
C PHE A 126 -7.58 -11.83 35.74
N LYS A 127 -7.45 -11.17 34.59
CA LYS A 127 -8.55 -10.47 33.92
C LYS A 127 -8.55 -10.66 32.43
N ILE A 128 -9.74 -10.59 31.84
CA ILE A 128 -9.93 -10.35 30.41
C ILE A 128 -10.28 -8.88 30.23
N GLN A 129 -9.67 -8.23 29.25
CA GLN A 129 -9.90 -6.81 29.01
C GLN A 129 -9.86 -6.47 27.53
N ALA A 130 -10.89 -5.77 27.05
CA ALA A 130 -10.87 -5.19 25.72
C ALA A 130 -10.18 -3.83 25.73
N LEU A 131 -9.31 -3.60 24.74
CA LEU A 131 -8.54 -2.38 24.56
C LEU A 131 -8.85 -1.79 23.18
N SER A 132 -8.77 -0.46 23.06
CA SER A 132 -8.77 0.16 21.73
C SER A 132 -7.50 -0.20 20.97
N SER A 133 -7.57 -0.12 19.64
CA SER A 133 -6.45 -0.40 18.70
C SER A 133 -5.26 0.57 18.82
N ASN A 134 -5.21 1.43 19.85
CA ASN A 134 -4.07 2.28 20.13
C ASN A 134 -2.90 1.46 20.72
N PRO A 135 -1.73 1.40 20.05
CA PRO A 135 -0.60 0.61 20.50
C PRO A 135 -0.06 0.96 21.89
N SER A 136 -0.28 2.20 22.36
CA SER A 136 0.12 2.61 23.71
C SER A 136 -0.55 1.77 24.80
N ASN A 137 -1.75 1.24 24.54
CA ASN A 137 -2.55 0.52 25.52
C ASN A 137 -1.95 -0.82 25.93
N LEU A 138 -1.17 -1.45 25.06
CA LEU A 138 -0.51 -2.74 25.35
C LEU A 138 0.83 -2.58 26.06
N ARG A 139 1.47 -1.41 25.99
CA ARG A 139 2.80 -1.20 26.57
C ARG A 139 2.74 -1.30 28.09
N GLY A 140 3.63 -2.10 28.67
CA GLY A 140 3.70 -2.32 30.12
C GLY A 140 2.69 -3.35 30.67
N ARG A 141 1.91 -4.00 29.81
CA ARG A 141 1.00 -5.08 30.20
C ARG A 141 1.65 -6.45 30.05
N GLN A 142 1.12 -7.43 30.79
CA GLN A 142 1.52 -8.83 30.72
C GLN A 142 0.28 -9.71 30.63
N GLY A 143 0.19 -10.52 29.57
CA GLY A 143 -0.96 -11.36 29.25
C GLY A 143 -1.02 -11.74 27.77
N ASN A 144 -1.86 -12.71 27.45
CA ASN A 144 -2.15 -13.10 26.07
C ASN A 144 -2.87 -11.97 25.33
N VAL A 145 -2.74 -11.93 24.01
CA VAL A 145 -3.35 -10.90 23.16
C VAL A 145 -4.07 -11.53 21.97
N THR A 146 -5.34 -11.19 21.80
CA THR A 146 -6.12 -11.45 20.59
C THR A 146 -6.27 -10.16 19.80
N ILE A 147 -5.84 -10.20 18.54
CA ILE A 147 -6.05 -9.16 17.53
C ILE A 147 -7.06 -9.71 16.54
N ASP A 148 -8.27 -9.18 16.59
CA ASP A 148 -9.40 -9.65 15.78
C ASP A 148 -9.71 -8.69 14.65
N GLU A 149 -10.21 -9.22 13.54
CA GLU A 149 -10.33 -8.54 12.24
C GLU A 149 -9.04 -7.80 11.85
N ALA A 150 -7.90 -8.47 12.06
CA ALA A 150 -6.56 -7.89 11.93
C ALA A 150 -6.31 -7.17 10.60
N ALA A 151 -6.83 -7.69 9.48
CA ALA A 151 -6.67 -7.09 8.15
C ALA A 151 -7.36 -5.72 7.99
N PHE A 152 -8.21 -5.34 8.94
CA PHE A 152 -8.98 -4.08 8.96
C PHE A 152 -8.47 -3.07 9.99
N HIS A 153 -7.34 -3.35 10.67
CA HIS A 153 -6.72 -2.37 11.58
C HIS A 153 -5.84 -1.39 10.80
N GLU A 154 -6.15 -0.10 10.88
CA GLU A 154 -5.34 0.97 10.25
C GLU A 154 -3.87 0.96 10.71
N ARG A 155 -3.62 0.59 11.97
CA ARG A 155 -2.29 0.60 12.60
C ARG A 155 -1.82 -0.80 13.01
N LEU A 156 -2.18 -1.84 12.23
CA LEU A 156 -1.86 -3.23 12.56
C LEU A 156 -0.36 -3.44 12.90
N ALA A 157 0.56 -2.85 12.14
CA ALA A 157 2.00 -2.97 12.38
C ALA A 157 2.42 -2.52 13.78
N GLU A 158 1.86 -1.41 14.28
CA GLU A 158 2.19 -0.87 15.59
C GLU A 158 1.57 -1.70 16.71
N VAL A 159 0.34 -2.19 16.51
CA VAL A 159 -0.34 -3.12 17.43
C VAL A 159 0.47 -4.41 17.55
N LEU A 160 0.90 -4.99 16.44
CA LEU A 160 1.76 -6.19 16.41
C LEU A 160 3.09 -5.95 17.10
N LYS A 161 3.75 -4.81 16.83
CA LYS A 161 5.01 -4.45 17.51
C LYS A 161 4.85 -4.42 19.03
N ALA A 162 3.73 -3.90 19.53
CA ALA A 162 3.44 -3.90 20.95
C ALA A 162 3.10 -5.30 21.47
N ALA A 163 2.18 -6.04 20.81
CA ALA A 163 1.73 -7.36 21.22
C ALA A 163 2.86 -8.41 21.23
N LEU A 164 3.71 -8.41 20.19
CA LEU A 164 4.81 -9.37 20.07
C LEU A 164 5.87 -9.19 21.15
N ALA A 165 6.03 -8.00 21.72
CA ALA A 165 6.95 -7.78 22.83
C ALA A 165 6.54 -8.57 24.10
N LEU A 166 5.24 -8.78 24.31
CA LEU A 166 4.74 -9.53 25.48
C LEU A 166 5.15 -11.02 25.42
N THR A 167 5.40 -11.55 24.21
CA THR A 167 5.82 -12.94 24.02
C THR A 167 7.19 -13.25 24.63
N MET A 168 8.02 -12.23 24.87
CA MET A 168 9.31 -12.39 25.57
C MET A 168 9.15 -13.00 26.97
N TRP A 169 8.00 -12.77 27.60
CA TRP A 169 7.66 -13.27 28.93
C TRP A 169 6.61 -14.40 28.90
N GLY A 170 6.53 -15.11 27.77
CA GLY A 170 5.69 -16.29 27.62
C GLY A 170 4.22 -16.02 27.28
N ALA A 171 3.85 -14.78 26.96
CA ALA A 171 2.51 -14.49 26.47
C ALA A 171 2.27 -15.08 25.07
N LYS A 172 1.02 -15.40 24.79
CA LYS A 172 0.55 -15.91 23.50
C LYS A 172 -0.14 -14.81 22.70
N VAL A 173 0.07 -14.80 21.38
CA VAL A 173 -0.60 -13.87 20.45
C VAL A 173 -1.46 -14.65 19.45
N ARG A 174 -2.66 -14.13 19.22
CA ARG A 174 -3.74 -14.72 18.43
C ARG A 174 -4.19 -13.71 17.41
N ILE A 175 -4.04 -14.00 16.13
CA ILE A 175 -4.43 -13.09 15.05
C ILE A 175 -5.55 -13.76 14.26
N ILE A 176 -6.72 -13.11 14.15
CA ILE A 176 -7.90 -13.65 13.47
C ILE A 176 -8.40 -12.60 12.48
N SER A 177 -8.66 -12.98 11.22
CA SER A 177 -9.26 -12.07 10.23
C SER A 177 -9.80 -12.81 9.01
N THR A 178 -10.74 -12.18 8.28
CA THR A 178 -10.84 -12.39 6.82
C THR A 178 -9.73 -11.61 6.11
N HIS A 179 -9.51 -11.87 4.83
CA HIS A 179 -8.59 -11.07 4.03
C HIS A 179 -9.18 -9.70 3.69
N ASN A 180 -8.30 -8.74 3.44
CA ASN A 180 -8.64 -7.39 2.99
C ASN A 180 -7.58 -6.93 1.97
N GLY A 181 -7.56 -7.61 0.84
CA GLY A 181 -6.60 -7.41 -0.23
C GLY A 181 -5.27 -8.15 -0.05
N TRP A 182 -4.64 -8.44 -1.18
CA TRP A 182 -3.35 -9.13 -1.30
C TRP A 182 -2.22 -8.38 -0.60
N ASP A 183 -2.21 -7.05 -0.68
CA ASP A 183 -1.13 -6.22 -0.13
C ASP A 183 -1.30 -5.90 1.37
N SER A 184 -2.32 -6.45 2.03
CA SER A 184 -2.51 -6.27 3.47
C SER A 184 -1.36 -6.90 4.27
N ILE A 185 -0.98 -6.24 5.38
CA ILE A 185 0.01 -6.76 6.34
C ILE A 185 -0.41 -8.14 6.86
N PHE A 186 -1.72 -8.36 7.01
CA PHE A 186 -2.27 -9.65 7.41
C PHE A 186 -1.95 -10.75 6.40
N ASN A 187 -2.18 -10.53 5.10
CA ASN A 187 -1.80 -11.50 4.07
C ASN A 187 -0.29 -11.68 4.00
N GLU A 188 0.51 -10.61 4.08
CA GLU A 188 1.98 -10.70 4.12
C GLU A 188 2.46 -11.63 5.24
N LEU A 189 1.91 -11.49 6.46
CA LEU A 189 2.24 -12.36 7.60
C LEU A 189 1.91 -13.82 7.34
N ILE A 190 0.77 -14.11 6.69
CA ILE A 190 0.39 -15.47 6.34
C ILE A 190 1.36 -16.04 5.30
N GLN A 191 1.66 -15.31 4.24
CA GLN A 191 2.59 -15.76 3.19
C GLN A 191 3.99 -15.98 3.75
N ASP A 192 4.50 -15.06 4.57
CA ASP A 192 5.80 -15.20 5.22
C ASP A 192 5.84 -16.37 6.21
N SER A 193 4.72 -16.68 6.88
CA SER A 193 4.63 -17.83 7.78
C SER A 193 4.60 -19.15 7.02
N ARG A 194 3.83 -19.23 5.93
CA ARG A 194 3.83 -20.39 5.02
C ARG A 194 5.19 -20.63 4.37
N ALA A 195 5.92 -19.56 4.05
CA ALA A 195 7.28 -19.60 3.53
C ALA A 195 8.34 -19.93 4.61
N GLY A 196 7.95 -20.11 5.87
CA GLY A 196 8.87 -20.41 6.97
C GLY A 196 9.74 -19.23 7.45
N LYS A 197 9.50 -18.01 6.94
CA LYS A 197 10.21 -16.79 7.38
C LYS A 197 9.73 -16.30 8.74
N LYS A 198 8.46 -16.58 9.07
CA LYS A 198 7.84 -16.30 10.36
C LYS A 198 7.33 -17.60 10.96
N ARG A 199 7.34 -17.68 12.29
CA ARG A 199 7.01 -18.90 13.05
C ARG A 199 5.54 -18.99 13.50
N TYR A 200 4.61 -18.32 12.81
CA TYR A 200 3.20 -18.43 13.17
C TYR A 200 2.66 -19.81 12.76
N SER A 201 1.91 -20.44 13.64
CA SER A 201 1.03 -21.54 13.26
C SER A 201 -0.15 -20.97 12.47
N VAL A 202 -0.29 -21.38 11.21
CA VAL A 202 -1.29 -20.83 10.28
C VAL A 202 -2.51 -21.75 10.22
N HIS A 203 -3.67 -21.21 10.55
CA HIS A 203 -4.97 -21.85 10.38
C HIS A 203 -5.66 -21.27 9.16
N ARG A 204 -6.22 -22.15 8.32
CA ARG A 204 -7.04 -21.76 7.17
C ARG A 204 -8.41 -22.39 7.30
N ILE A 205 -9.46 -21.57 7.30
CA ILE A 205 -10.84 -22.03 7.51
C ILE A 205 -11.74 -21.34 6.48
N THR A 206 -11.92 -21.96 5.31
CA THR A 206 -12.88 -21.48 4.32
C THR A 206 -14.32 -21.81 4.71
N LEU A 207 -15.28 -21.26 3.96
CA LEU A 207 -16.68 -21.60 4.10
C LEU A 207 -16.91 -23.10 3.89
N ASP A 208 -16.25 -23.70 2.89
CA ASP A 208 -16.36 -25.14 2.64
C ASP A 208 -15.73 -25.96 3.77
N ASP A 209 -14.54 -25.59 4.25
CA ASP A 209 -13.92 -26.25 5.42
C ASP A 209 -14.85 -26.19 6.65
N ALA A 210 -15.50 -25.04 6.87
CA ALA A 210 -16.41 -24.86 7.99
C ALA A 210 -17.73 -25.62 7.81
N ARG A 211 -18.25 -25.71 6.58
CA ARG A 211 -19.45 -26.46 6.21
C ARG A 211 -19.27 -27.96 6.38
N GLU A 212 -18.15 -28.50 5.85
CA GLU A 212 -17.76 -29.90 6.03
C GLU A 212 -17.71 -30.25 7.52
N LYS A 213 -17.21 -29.33 8.34
CA LYS A 213 -17.17 -29.46 9.81
C LYS A 213 -18.48 -29.11 10.53
N GLY A 214 -19.59 -28.92 9.80
CA GLY A 214 -20.94 -28.81 10.35
C GLY A 214 -21.43 -27.39 10.67
N LEU A 215 -20.85 -26.33 10.10
CA LEU A 215 -21.29 -24.94 10.33
C LEU A 215 -22.78 -24.75 10.00
N TYR A 216 -23.24 -25.20 8.83
CA TYR A 216 -24.63 -25.01 8.43
C TYR A 216 -25.58 -25.88 9.26
N LYS A 217 -25.18 -27.11 9.61
CA LYS A 217 -25.92 -27.96 10.57
C LYS A 217 -26.12 -27.25 11.93
N ARG A 218 -25.09 -26.55 12.42
CA ARG A 218 -25.20 -25.70 13.63
C ARG A 218 -26.15 -24.53 13.43
N ILE A 219 -26.12 -23.86 12.27
CA ILE A 219 -27.06 -22.78 11.95
C ILE A 219 -28.50 -23.29 11.96
N CYS A 220 -28.76 -24.44 11.33
CA CYS A 220 -30.05 -25.13 11.35
C CYS A 220 -30.51 -25.43 12.79
N GLN A 221 -29.62 -26.00 13.61
CA GLN A 221 -29.90 -26.28 15.03
C GLN A 221 -30.29 -25.02 15.81
N MET A 222 -29.50 -23.94 15.69
CA MET A 222 -29.74 -22.69 16.42
C MET A 222 -31.00 -21.95 15.94
N ARG A 223 -31.35 -22.09 14.66
CA ARG A 223 -32.56 -21.49 14.07
C ARG A 223 -33.80 -22.38 14.18
N ASN A 224 -33.66 -23.58 14.72
CA ASN A 224 -34.71 -24.60 14.76
C ASN A 224 -35.31 -24.89 13.37
N ILE A 225 -34.43 -25.05 12.37
CA ILE A 225 -34.77 -25.40 10.98
C ILE A 225 -34.19 -26.80 10.71
N GLU A 226 -34.93 -27.64 9.98
CA GLU A 226 -34.44 -28.95 9.57
C GLU A 226 -33.30 -28.81 8.54
N TRP A 227 -32.22 -29.57 8.73
CA TRP A 227 -31.10 -29.58 7.80
C TRP A 227 -31.38 -30.51 6.63
N SER A 228 -31.01 -30.09 5.42
CA SER A 228 -30.90 -30.95 4.24
C SER A 228 -29.69 -30.54 3.40
N GLN A 229 -29.15 -31.47 2.63
CA GLN A 229 -28.04 -31.18 1.70
C GLN A 229 -28.44 -30.10 0.68
N LEU A 230 -29.66 -30.18 0.14
CA LEU A 230 -30.17 -29.20 -0.83
C LEU A 230 -30.27 -27.80 -0.22
N SER A 231 -30.75 -27.66 1.01
CA SER A 231 -30.86 -26.36 1.67
C SER A 231 -29.49 -25.76 2.00
N GLU A 232 -28.48 -26.59 2.26
CA GLU A 232 -27.10 -26.15 2.48
C GLU A 232 -26.43 -25.65 1.20
N GLU A 233 -26.61 -26.37 0.09
CA GLU A 233 -26.14 -25.98 -1.23
C GLU A 233 -26.80 -24.68 -1.69
N GLU A 234 -28.12 -24.57 -1.52
CA GLU A 234 -28.87 -23.35 -1.84
C GLU A 234 -28.41 -22.16 -0.98
N TRP A 235 -28.21 -22.38 0.33
CA TRP A 235 -27.69 -21.34 1.23
C TRP A 235 -26.31 -20.84 0.80
N THR A 236 -25.42 -21.77 0.42
CA THR A 236 -24.08 -21.42 -0.06
C THR A 236 -24.14 -20.65 -1.37
N ALA A 237 -24.90 -21.15 -2.35
CA ALA A 237 -25.06 -20.51 -3.65
C ALA A 237 -25.63 -19.08 -3.52
N ASN A 238 -26.63 -18.90 -2.65
CA ASN A 238 -27.21 -17.59 -2.39
C ASN A 238 -26.20 -16.65 -1.72
N LEU A 239 -25.41 -17.10 -0.75
CA LEU A 239 -24.35 -16.27 -0.14
C LEU A 239 -23.35 -15.74 -1.17
N LEU A 240 -22.91 -16.59 -2.10
CA LEU A 240 -21.97 -16.18 -3.15
C LEU A 240 -22.64 -15.22 -4.14
N LYS A 241 -23.88 -15.50 -4.52
CA LYS A 241 -24.64 -14.68 -5.48
C LYS A 241 -25.04 -13.31 -4.93
N ASP A 242 -25.34 -13.23 -3.63
CA ASP A 242 -25.77 -12.00 -2.96
C ASP A 242 -24.59 -11.06 -2.67
N THR A 243 -23.36 -11.55 -2.83
CA THR A 243 -22.14 -10.75 -2.65
C THR A 243 -21.85 -9.93 -3.91
N ALA A 244 -21.39 -8.69 -3.77
CA ALA A 244 -21.32 -7.71 -4.85
C ALA A 244 -20.50 -8.17 -6.07
N THR A 245 -19.42 -8.90 -5.85
CA THR A 245 -18.60 -9.53 -6.90
C THR A 245 -18.14 -10.93 -6.50
N GLU A 246 -17.74 -11.74 -7.47
CA GLU A 246 -17.13 -13.06 -7.20
C GLU A 246 -15.85 -12.91 -6.37
N ASP A 247 -15.02 -11.91 -6.67
CA ASP A 247 -13.81 -11.61 -5.90
C ASP A 247 -14.14 -11.22 -4.44
N ASP A 248 -15.22 -10.48 -4.20
CA ASP A 248 -15.72 -10.18 -2.85
C ASP A 248 -16.11 -11.45 -2.11
N ALA A 249 -16.80 -12.37 -2.80
CA ALA A 249 -17.21 -13.64 -2.21
C ALA A 249 -15.99 -14.53 -1.88
N LEU A 250 -15.01 -14.59 -2.78
CA LEU A 250 -13.77 -15.35 -2.58
C LEU A 250 -12.94 -14.82 -1.40
N GLU A 251 -12.87 -13.49 -1.23
CA GLU A 251 -12.18 -12.86 -0.11
C GLU A 251 -12.87 -13.06 1.24
N GLU A 252 -14.19 -12.92 1.26
CA GLU A 252 -14.96 -13.00 2.50
C GLU A 252 -15.21 -14.45 2.97
N TYR A 253 -15.32 -15.40 2.04
CA TYR A 253 -15.73 -16.77 2.35
C TYR A 253 -14.67 -17.83 2.06
N TYR A 254 -13.74 -17.59 1.13
CA TYR A 254 -12.80 -18.63 0.68
C TYR A 254 -11.34 -18.39 1.05
N CYS A 255 -11.08 -17.43 1.93
CA CYS A 255 -9.72 -17.07 2.34
C CYS A 255 -8.81 -16.78 1.13
N VAL A 256 -9.39 -16.27 0.03
CA VAL A 256 -8.64 -15.86 -1.15
C VAL A 256 -8.53 -14.35 -1.07
N PRO A 257 -7.39 -13.78 -0.63
CA PRO A 257 -7.25 -12.34 -0.64
C PRO A 257 -7.57 -11.84 -2.04
N LYS A 258 -8.42 -10.81 -2.15
CA LYS A 258 -8.56 -10.17 -3.44
C LYS A 258 -7.17 -9.80 -3.88
N LYS A 259 -6.78 -10.24 -5.07
CA LYS A 259 -5.82 -9.45 -5.82
C LYS A 259 -6.43 -8.06 -5.76
N GLY A 260 -5.71 -7.06 -5.26
CA GLY A 260 -6.19 -5.70 -5.49
C GLY A 260 -6.47 -5.53 -6.99
N GLY A 261 -6.88 -4.36 -7.43
CA GLY A 261 -6.27 -3.92 -8.69
C GLY A 261 -4.75 -4.00 -8.44
N GLY A 262 -4.13 -5.16 -8.70
CA GLY A 262 -2.88 -5.54 -8.04
C GLY A 262 -1.86 -4.47 -8.35
N ALA A 263 -0.96 -4.17 -7.42
CA ALA A 263 0.15 -3.27 -7.68
C ALA A 263 0.67 -3.58 -9.09
N TYR A 264 0.52 -2.60 -9.99
CA TYR A 264 0.71 -2.79 -11.43
C TYR A 264 2.13 -3.29 -11.73
N LEU A 265 3.05 -2.93 -10.83
CA LEU A 265 4.39 -3.45 -10.70
C LEU A 265 4.52 -4.20 -9.37
N SER A 266 4.98 -5.46 -9.42
CA SER A 266 5.22 -6.24 -8.20
C SER A 266 6.44 -5.71 -7.44
N ARG A 267 6.45 -5.89 -6.11
CA ARG A 267 7.60 -5.51 -5.27
C ARG A 267 8.90 -6.16 -5.74
N ALA A 268 8.87 -7.46 -6.02
CA ALA A 268 10.05 -8.21 -6.46
C ALA A 268 10.60 -7.68 -7.79
N LEU A 269 9.69 -7.30 -8.70
CA LEU A 269 10.06 -6.67 -9.97
C LEU A 269 10.77 -5.34 -9.74
N ILE A 270 10.18 -4.45 -8.94
CA ILE A 270 10.76 -3.13 -8.62
C ILE A 270 12.14 -3.30 -7.97
N GLU A 271 12.24 -4.13 -6.93
CA GLU A 271 13.51 -4.38 -6.21
C GLU A 271 14.60 -4.94 -7.15
N SER A 272 14.23 -5.75 -8.15
CA SER A 272 15.18 -6.27 -9.15
C SER A 272 15.70 -5.23 -10.14
N ARG A 273 15.05 -4.06 -10.23
CA ARG A 273 15.47 -2.91 -11.06
C ARG A 273 16.09 -1.78 -10.25
N MET A 274 16.18 -1.94 -8.92
CA MET A 274 16.79 -0.95 -8.04
C MET A 274 18.30 -1.10 -8.00
N VAL A 275 19.00 -0.02 -8.34
CA VAL A 275 20.47 0.07 -8.36
C VAL A 275 20.95 1.11 -7.35
N GLU A 276 22.25 1.13 -7.08
CA GLU A 276 22.83 2.22 -6.28
C GLU A 276 22.60 3.55 -7.00
N GLY A 277 22.00 4.49 -6.27
CA GLY A 277 21.61 5.81 -6.72
C GLY A 277 21.10 6.61 -5.53
N VAL A 278 21.00 7.93 -5.67
CA VAL A 278 20.60 8.81 -4.57
C VAL A 278 19.22 9.41 -4.79
N VAL A 279 18.43 9.50 -3.72
CA VAL A 279 17.19 10.27 -3.69
C VAL A 279 17.43 11.50 -2.83
N ILE A 280 17.56 12.65 -3.49
CA ILE A 280 17.86 13.93 -2.90
C ILE A 280 16.55 14.57 -2.45
N ARG A 281 16.46 14.96 -1.18
CA ARG A 281 15.23 15.47 -0.59
C ARG A 281 15.45 16.88 -0.04
N TYR A 282 14.56 17.80 -0.36
CA TYR A 282 14.56 19.15 0.20
C TYR A 282 13.16 19.55 0.64
N GLU A 283 13.02 19.95 1.91
CA GLU A 283 11.77 20.46 2.47
C GLU A 283 11.92 21.95 2.80
N GLY A 284 11.16 22.79 2.11
CA GLY A 284 11.12 24.22 2.37
C GLY A 284 10.48 24.49 3.74
N SER A 285 11.24 25.13 4.64
CA SER A 285 10.70 25.55 5.93
C SER A 285 9.70 26.69 5.76
N ALA A 286 8.80 26.87 6.73
CA ALA A 286 7.87 27.99 6.74
C ALA A 286 8.61 29.34 6.72
N GLU A 287 9.75 29.43 7.41
CA GLU A 287 10.61 30.61 7.43
C GLU A 287 11.24 30.88 6.06
N PHE A 288 11.84 29.87 5.43
CA PHE A 288 12.41 29.98 4.08
C PHE A 288 11.38 30.51 3.08
N ASN A 289 10.13 30.02 3.15
CA ASN A 289 9.06 30.45 2.24
C ASN A 289 8.68 31.94 2.38
N THR A 290 9.02 32.58 3.49
CA THR A 290 8.80 34.02 3.73
C THR A 290 9.96 34.90 3.27
N TRP A 291 11.11 34.31 2.94
CA TRP A 291 12.29 35.09 2.56
C TRP A 291 12.08 35.86 1.24
N PRO A 292 12.66 37.06 1.12
CA PRO A 292 12.77 37.77 -0.15
C PRO A 292 13.34 36.89 -1.26
N LEU A 293 12.88 37.11 -2.50
CA LEU A 293 13.23 36.30 -3.66
C LEU A 293 14.75 36.11 -3.83
N HIS A 294 15.53 37.19 -3.71
CA HIS A 294 16.99 37.15 -3.90
C HIS A 294 17.70 36.27 -2.85
N LEU A 295 17.22 36.23 -1.60
CA LEU A 295 17.79 35.36 -0.57
C LEU A 295 17.42 33.90 -0.83
N ARG A 296 16.18 33.61 -1.21
CA ARG A 296 15.78 32.26 -1.63
C ARG A 296 16.60 31.79 -2.82
N GLN A 297 16.85 32.66 -3.79
CA GLN A 297 17.65 32.33 -4.97
C GLN A 297 19.10 32.01 -4.61
N ALA A 298 19.70 32.79 -3.71
CA ALA A 298 21.05 32.53 -3.22
C ALA A 298 21.13 31.19 -2.47
N GLU A 299 20.22 30.95 -1.52
CA GLU A 299 20.16 29.70 -0.75
C GLU A 299 20.03 28.47 -1.64
N ILE A 300 19.10 28.52 -2.61
CA ILE A 300 18.91 27.42 -3.55
C ILE A 300 20.12 27.26 -4.47
N ALA A 301 20.79 28.34 -4.87
CA ALA A 301 22.01 28.25 -5.67
C ALA A 301 23.13 27.53 -4.89
N ASP A 302 23.32 27.87 -3.61
CA ASP A 302 24.32 27.24 -2.74
C ASP A 302 23.98 25.77 -2.49
N TRP A 303 22.70 25.45 -2.25
CA TRP A 303 22.24 24.07 -2.11
C TRP A 303 22.44 23.25 -3.39
N CYS A 304 22.09 23.80 -4.55
CA CYS A 304 22.34 23.16 -5.85
C CYS A 304 23.83 22.86 -6.07
N GLN A 305 24.71 23.79 -5.70
CA GLN A 305 26.17 23.60 -5.80
C GLN A 305 26.67 22.52 -4.84
N ALA A 306 26.17 22.50 -3.61
CA ALA A 306 26.63 21.56 -2.59
C ALA A 306 26.09 20.13 -2.79
N VAL A 307 24.84 20.00 -3.27
CA VAL A 307 24.09 18.73 -3.25
C VAL A 307 23.81 18.19 -4.65
N LEU A 308 23.38 19.03 -5.60
CA LEU A 308 23.03 18.57 -6.94
C LEU A 308 24.25 18.45 -7.86
N LEU A 309 25.18 19.41 -7.80
CA LEU A 309 26.34 19.41 -8.69
C LEU A 309 27.17 18.12 -8.62
N PRO A 310 27.45 17.55 -7.43
CA PRO A 310 28.21 16.30 -7.35
C PRO A 310 27.55 15.13 -8.10
N GLU A 311 26.22 15.06 -8.12
CA GLU A 311 25.50 13.99 -8.83
C GLU A 311 25.40 14.28 -10.34
N LEU A 312 25.20 15.54 -10.71
CA LEU A 312 25.20 15.97 -12.11
C LEU A 312 26.56 15.76 -12.78
N GLN A 313 27.67 15.93 -12.04
CA GLN A 313 29.03 15.69 -12.55
C GLN A 313 29.36 14.21 -12.76
N LYS A 314 28.59 13.28 -12.19
CA LYS A 314 28.75 11.83 -12.42
C LYS A 314 28.10 11.37 -13.72
N LEU A 315 27.26 12.19 -14.34
CA LEU A 315 26.58 11.84 -15.58
C LEU A 315 27.57 11.67 -16.74
N ASN A 316 27.35 10.65 -17.56
CA ASN A 316 28.22 10.36 -18.70
C ASN A 316 27.92 11.36 -19.84
N PRO A 317 28.89 12.17 -20.29
CA PRO A 317 28.65 13.17 -21.32
C PRO A 317 28.28 12.58 -22.70
N ASP A 318 28.62 11.31 -22.95
CA ASP A 318 28.37 10.65 -24.23
C ASP A 318 26.94 10.08 -24.34
N GLU A 319 26.26 9.92 -23.20
CA GLU A 319 24.90 9.37 -23.13
C GLU A 319 23.85 10.44 -23.41
N GLN A 320 22.73 10.02 -24.00
CA GLN A 320 21.56 10.87 -24.17
C GLN A 320 20.80 10.96 -22.86
N HIS A 321 20.28 12.14 -22.54
CA HIS A 321 19.50 12.35 -21.32
C HIS A 321 18.11 12.88 -21.63
N ALA A 322 17.14 12.40 -20.88
CA ALA A 322 15.79 12.96 -20.79
C ALA A 322 15.45 13.27 -19.32
N PHE A 323 14.29 13.85 -19.06
CA PHE A 323 13.78 13.99 -17.70
C PHE A 323 12.25 13.96 -17.62
N GLY A 324 11.75 13.59 -16.46
CA GLY A 324 10.35 13.73 -16.07
C GLY A 324 10.20 14.64 -14.86
N GLU A 325 9.09 15.34 -14.76
CA GLU A 325 8.70 16.09 -13.56
C GLU A 325 7.22 15.84 -13.23
N ASP A 326 6.95 15.36 -12.03
CA ASP A 326 5.61 15.43 -11.43
C ASP A 326 5.58 16.63 -10.47
N PHE A 327 4.68 17.59 -10.72
CA PHE A 327 4.70 18.90 -10.07
C PHE A 327 3.68 18.99 -8.93
N ALA A 328 4.14 19.44 -7.76
CA ALA A 328 3.29 19.78 -6.63
C ALA A 328 3.78 21.00 -5.83
N ARG A 329 2.83 21.77 -5.29
CA ARG A 329 3.14 22.96 -4.47
C ARG A 329 2.94 22.74 -2.97
N SER A 330 1.84 22.10 -2.58
CA SER A 330 1.37 21.99 -1.19
C SER A 330 0.73 20.62 -0.96
N GLY A 331 1.05 19.98 0.16
CA GLY A 331 0.66 18.60 0.43
C GLY A 331 1.67 17.64 -0.18
N ASP A 332 1.62 17.53 -1.52
CA ASP A 332 2.33 16.51 -2.29
C ASP A 332 3.78 16.94 -2.63
N LEU A 333 4.55 16.00 -3.16
CA LEU A 333 5.95 16.22 -3.52
C LEU A 333 6.08 16.61 -4.99
N THR A 334 6.92 17.60 -5.30
CA THR A 334 7.46 17.70 -6.65
C THR A 334 8.58 16.69 -6.79
N VAL A 335 8.55 15.87 -7.83
CA VAL A 335 9.62 14.90 -8.11
C VAL A 335 10.19 15.12 -9.50
N ILE A 336 11.51 15.28 -9.58
CA ILE A 336 12.25 15.40 -10.83
C ILE A 336 13.07 14.12 -11.04
N ALA A 337 12.90 13.49 -12.20
CA ALA A 337 13.52 12.23 -12.57
C ALA A 337 14.34 12.36 -13.87
N PRO A 338 15.64 12.65 -13.79
CA PRO A 338 16.56 12.49 -14.92
C PRO A 338 16.61 11.04 -15.39
N VAL A 339 16.78 10.84 -16.70
CA VAL A 339 16.88 9.52 -17.33
C VAL A 339 18.07 9.55 -18.29
N ALA A 340 19.11 8.77 -17.99
CA ALA A 340 20.22 8.51 -18.90
C ALA A 340 19.89 7.30 -19.79
N ILE A 341 20.23 7.37 -21.07
CA ILE A 341 20.13 6.26 -22.01
C ILE A 341 21.53 5.77 -22.31
N ASN A 342 21.88 4.61 -21.77
CA ASN A 342 23.22 4.06 -21.94
C ASN A 342 23.40 3.41 -23.33
N GLN A 343 24.62 2.99 -23.64
CA GLN A 343 24.96 2.32 -24.91
C GLN A 343 24.17 1.03 -25.18
N ASN A 344 23.70 0.35 -24.14
CA ASN A 344 22.83 -0.84 -24.25
C ASN A 344 21.35 -0.47 -24.38
N LEU A 345 21.04 0.80 -24.60
CA LEU A 345 19.69 1.36 -24.71
C LEU A 345 18.86 1.22 -23.42
N LYS A 346 19.49 0.85 -22.29
CA LYS A 346 18.82 0.77 -21.00
C LYS A 346 18.64 2.17 -20.42
N ARG A 347 17.43 2.47 -19.95
CA ARG A 347 17.08 3.73 -19.28
C ARG A 347 17.48 3.63 -17.82
N GLN A 348 18.33 4.53 -17.36
CA GLN A 348 18.74 4.60 -15.97
C GLN A 348 18.29 5.92 -15.37
N VAL A 349 17.60 5.87 -14.24
CA VAL A 349 17.36 7.04 -13.38
C VAL A 349 18.53 7.11 -12.40
N PRO A 350 19.54 7.99 -12.63
CA PRO A 350 20.75 7.99 -11.81
C PRO A 350 20.50 8.55 -10.40
N PHE A 351 19.58 9.50 -10.29
CA PHE A 351 19.14 10.09 -9.03
C PHE A 351 17.71 10.62 -9.18
N LEU A 352 17.06 10.89 -8.05
CA LEU A 352 15.76 11.56 -7.97
C LEU A 352 15.90 12.81 -7.10
N VAL A 353 15.11 13.84 -7.39
CA VAL A 353 15.00 15.03 -6.54
C VAL A 353 13.56 15.17 -6.08
N GLU A 354 13.32 15.09 -4.77
CA GLU A 354 12.01 15.27 -4.15
C GLU A 354 11.97 16.61 -3.39
N LEU A 355 11.05 17.48 -3.77
CA LEU A 355 10.87 18.80 -3.20
C LEU A 355 9.54 18.88 -2.48
N LYS A 356 9.57 19.24 -1.20
CA LYS A 356 8.38 19.39 -0.36
C LYS A 356 8.20 20.82 0.10
N ASN A 357 6.96 21.31 0.05
CA ASN A 357 6.60 22.66 0.51
C ASN A 357 7.43 23.79 -0.15
N MET A 358 7.88 23.59 -1.38
CA MET A 358 8.79 24.51 -2.06
C MET A 358 8.07 25.58 -2.87
N PRO A 359 8.47 26.87 -2.83
CA PRO A 359 7.88 27.92 -3.65
C PRO A 359 8.17 27.72 -5.15
N PHE A 360 7.23 28.11 -6.01
CA PHE A 360 7.29 27.97 -7.48
C PHE A 360 8.64 28.41 -8.07
N THR A 361 9.08 29.63 -7.77
CA THR A 361 10.33 30.19 -8.32
C THR A 361 11.58 29.41 -7.89
N SER A 362 11.54 28.80 -6.70
CA SER A 362 12.65 27.99 -6.18
C SER A 362 12.66 26.60 -6.82
N GLN A 363 11.49 26.01 -7.06
CA GLN A 363 11.38 24.77 -7.84
C GLN A 363 11.85 24.98 -9.29
N GLU A 364 11.44 26.08 -9.92
CA GLU A 364 11.88 26.45 -11.28
C GLU A 364 13.40 26.60 -11.35
N GLN A 365 14.01 27.24 -10.35
CA GLN A 365 15.46 27.36 -10.26
C GLN A 365 16.16 26.01 -10.16
N ILE A 366 15.61 25.07 -9.36
CA ILE A 366 16.16 23.71 -9.20
C ILE A 366 16.02 22.92 -10.50
N LEU A 367 14.83 22.91 -11.10
CA LEU A 367 14.58 22.27 -12.38
C LEU A 367 15.56 22.81 -13.44
N ASN A 368 15.68 24.13 -13.53
CA ASN A 368 16.61 24.75 -14.46
C ASN A 368 18.07 24.36 -14.21
N TYR A 369 18.48 24.32 -12.93
CA TYR A 369 19.84 23.93 -12.57
C TYR A 369 20.18 22.51 -13.04
N ILE A 370 19.23 21.58 -12.90
CA ILE A 370 19.36 20.18 -13.33
C ILE A 370 19.39 20.10 -14.86
N VAL A 371 18.36 20.62 -15.53
CA VAL A 371 18.17 20.45 -16.98
C VAL A 371 19.27 21.14 -17.79
N ASP A 372 19.76 22.30 -17.34
CA ASP A 372 20.91 23.00 -17.96
C ASP A 372 22.20 22.17 -17.95
N ARG A 373 22.27 21.11 -17.12
CA ARG A 373 23.46 20.26 -16.92
C ARG A 373 23.25 18.81 -17.37
N LEU A 374 22.10 18.47 -17.93
CA LEU A 374 21.89 17.14 -18.50
C LEU A 374 22.61 17.03 -19.86
N PRO A 375 23.60 16.13 -20.02
CA PRO A 375 24.31 15.97 -21.27
C PRO A 375 23.39 15.51 -22.40
N ARG A 376 23.59 16.02 -23.62
CA ARG A 376 22.84 15.61 -24.81
C ARG A 376 21.33 15.47 -24.53
N LEU A 377 20.74 16.51 -23.95
CA LEU A 377 19.32 16.54 -23.63
C LEU A 377 18.48 16.31 -24.89
N ILE A 378 17.77 15.18 -24.92
CA ILE A 378 16.88 14.83 -26.03
C ILE A 378 15.44 15.28 -25.77
N GLY A 379 14.95 15.23 -24.53
CA GLY A 379 13.59 15.65 -24.23
C GLY A 379 13.23 15.72 -22.75
N GLY A 380 12.07 16.29 -22.46
CA GLY A 380 11.51 16.38 -21.12
C GLY A 380 9.99 16.28 -21.14
N ALA A 381 9.40 15.68 -20.11
CA ALA A 381 7.96 15.60 -19.93
C ALA A 381 7.59 16.09 -18.52
N LEU A 382 6.77 17.14 -18.45
CA LEU A 382 6.38 17.77 -17.19
C LEU A 382 4.87 17.63 -17.02
N ASP A 383 4.40 17.35 -15.80
CA ASP A 383 2.98 17.41 -15.48
C ASP A 383 2.46 18.85 -15.64
N ALA A 384 1.57 19.03 -16.62
CA ALA A 384 0.96 20.31 -16.93
C ALA A 384 -0.43 20.46 -16.29
N ARG A 385 -0.80 19.63 -15.31
CA ARG A 385 -2.06 19.77 -14.57
C ARG A 385 -2.00 20.86 -13.51
N GLY A 386 -3.11 21.60 -13.41
CA GLY A 386 -3.31 22.61 -12.36
C GLY A 386 -2.16 23.61 -12.33
N ASN A 387 -1.44 23.65 -11.20
CA ASN A 387 -0.33 24.57 -11.01
C ASN A 387 0.94 24.22 -11.81
N GLY A 388 1.09 22.96 -12.24
CA GLY A 388 2.25 22.49 -13.03
C GLY A 388 2.29 23.06 -14.45
N GLN A 389 1.15 23.53 -14.97
CA GLN A 389 1.05 24.13 -16.30
C GLN A 389 2.03 25.28 -16.50
N TYR A 390 2.21 26.14 -15.48
CA TYR A 390 3.15 27.25 -15.54
C TYR A 390 4.60 26.74 -15.69
N MET A 391 4.99 25.73 -14.90
CA MET A 391 6.34 25.17 -14.94
C MET A 391 6.64 24.54 -16.30
N ALA A 392 5.68 23.76 -16.81
CA ALA A 392 5.79 23.11 -18.10
C ALA A 392 5.93 24.12 -19.25
N GLU A 393 5.17 25.21 -19.21
CA GLU A 393 5.23 26.30 -20.19
C GLU A 393 6.59 27.02 -20.15
N GLN A 394 7.10 27.37 -18.95
CA GLN A 394 8.41 28.02 -18.81
C GLN A 394 9.56 27.13 -19.29
N ALA A 395 9.53 25.84 -18.96
CA ALA A 395 10.52 24.88 -19.45
C ALA A 395 10.49 24.79 -20.98
N LYS A 396 9.29 24.80 -21.58
CA LYS A 396 9.12 24.77 -23.02
C LYS A 396 9.68 26.02 -23.71
N PHE A 397 9.46 27.21 -23.14
CA PHE A 397 10.07 28.43 -23.66
C PHE A 397 11.60 28.40 -23.58
N LYS A 398 12.16 27.85 -22.50
CA LYS A 398 13.61 27.81 -22.30
C LYS A 398 14.31 26.75 -23.13
N TYR A 399 13.80 25.52 -23.18
CA TYR A 399 14.49 24.37 -23.80
C TYR A 399 13.96 24.00 -25.20
N GLY A 400 12.84 24.59 -25.61
CA GLY A 400 12.28 24.46 -26.95
C GLY A 400 11.06 23.54 -27.02
N SER A 401 10.07 23.96 -27.83
CA SER A 401 8.82 23.23 -28.07
C SER A 401 8.97 21.87 -28.72
N GLY A 402 10.11 21.62 -29.38
CA GLY A 402 10.44 20.32 -29.95
C GLY A 402 11.07 19.32 -28.97
N ARG A 403 11.42 19.75 -27.75
CA ARG A 403 12.06 18.89 -26.72
C ARG A 403 11.19 18.70 -25.49
N ILE A 404 10.44 19.73 -25.10
CA ILE A 404 9.64 19.72 -23.88
C ILE A 404 8.18 19.45 -24.18
N GLN A 405 7.61 18.52 -23.43
CA GLN A 405 6.20 18.17 -23.46
C GLN A 405 5.49 18.65 -22.22
N GLU A 406 4.41 19.38 -22.46
CA GLU A 406 3.43 19.76 -21.45
C GLU A 406 2.40 18.64 -21.36
N VAL A 407 2.56 17.74 -20.38
CA VAL A 407 1.75 16.51 -20.31
C VAL A 407 0.49 16.74 -19.49
N MET A 408 -0.66 16.59 -20.13
CA MET A 408 -1.92 16.43 -19.41
C MET A 408 -2.12 14.95 -19.07
N LEU A 409 -2.00 14.57 -17.78
CA LEU A 409 -2.09 13.18 -17.26
C LEU A 409 -3.49 12.52 -17.39
N SER A 410 -4.10 12.60 -18.57
CA SER A 410 -5.41 12.04 -18.90
C SER A 410 -5.42 10.51 -18.80
N GLN A 411 -6.61 9.91 -18.69
CA GLN A 411 -6.78 8.46 -18.77
C GLN A 411 -6.13 7.86 -20.03
N ARG A 412 -6.20 8.58 -21.15
CA ARG A 412 -5.57 8.17 -22.40
C ARG A 412 -4.04 8.14 -22.31
N TRP A 413 -3.45 9.16 -21.68
CA TRP A 413 -2.00 9.20 -21.47
C TRP A 413 -1.53 7.99 -20.64
N TYR A 414 -2.24 7.65 -19.56
CA TYR A 414 -1.94 6.47 -18.75
C TYR A 414 -2.00 5.16 -19.55
N LEU A 415 -3.06 4.98 -20.36
CA LEU A 415 -3.20 3.80 -21.23
C LEU A 415 -2.07 3.68 -22.26
N ASP A 416 -1.58 4.80 -22.79
CA ASP A 416 -0.56 4.81 -23.84
C ASP A 416 0.87 4.63 -23.29
N ASN A 417 1.14 5.06 -22.05
CA ASN A 417 2.50 5.13 -21.50
C ASN A 417 2.81 4.07 -20.43
N MET A 418 1.88 3.76 -19.55
CA MET A 418 2.15 2.85 -18.42
C MET A 418 2.45 1.41 -18.86
N PRO A 419 1.79 0.83 -19.91
CA PRO A 419 2.20 -0.47 -20.44
C PRO A 419 3.64 -0.52 -20.95
N LYS A 420 4.11 0.58 -21.57
CA LYS A 420 5.50 0.68 -22.05
C LYS A 420 6.48 0.71 -20.89
N MET A 421 6.19 1.49 -19.86
CA MET A 421 7.00 1.52 -18.64
C MET A 421 7.01 0.15 -17.97
N LYS A 422 5.85 -0.53 -17.85
CA LYS A 422 5.79 -1.88 -17.27
C LYS A 422 6.62 -2.88 -18.06
N SER A 423 6.58 -2.85 -19.39
CA SER A 423 7.46 -3.70 -20.23
C SER A 423 8.92 -3.45 -19.88
N ALA A 424 9.35 -2.20 -19.76
CA ALA A 424 10.73 -1.88 -19.39
C ALA A 424 11.14 -2.45 -18.02
N PHE A 425 10.22 -2.45 -17.05
CA PHE A 425 10.44 -3.14 -15.78
C PHE A 425 10.50 -4.66 -15.97
N ASP A 426 9.57 -5.27 -16.70
CA ASP A 426 9.55 -6.72 -16.96
C ASP A 426 10.85 -7.17 -17.68
N ASP A 427 11.31 -6.41 -18.67
CA ASP A 427 12.40 -6.76 -19.59
C ASP A 427 13.81 -6.32 -19.13
N ASP A 428 13.94 -5.71 -17.94
CA ASP A 428 15.20 -5.14 -17.42
C ASP A 428 15.78 -3.99 -18.26
N GLU A 429 14.92 -3.22 -18.92
CA GLU A 429 15.29 -2.05 -19.73
C GLU A 429 15.24 -0.73 -18.94
N ILE A 430 14.84 -0.77 -17.66
CA ILE A 430 14.87 0.38 -16.75
C ILE A 430 15.61 0.06 -15.45
N SER A 431 16.32 1.04 -14.90
CA SER A 431 16.87 0.98 -13.53
C SER A 431 16.63 2.27 -12.77
N ILE A 432 16.36 2.15 -11.48
CA ILE A 432 15.95 3.25 -10.61
C ILE A 432 16.75 3.26 -9.29
N PRO A 433 16.83 4.39 -8.57
CA PRO A 433 17.52 4.45 -7.28
C PRO A 433 16.89 3.51 -6.24
N LYS A 434 17.74 2.82 -5.48
CA LYS A 434 17.32 1.93 -4.39
C LYS A 434 16.89 2.74 -3.17
N ASP A 435 15.59 2.99 -3.05
CA ASP A 435 14.99 3.74 -1.94
C ASP A 435 13.62 3.18 -1.57
N ALA A 436 13.33 3.08 -0.27
CA ALA A 436 12.10 2.45 0.23
C ALA A 436 10.84 3.25 -0.10
N ASP A 437 10.92 4.57 -0.16
CA ASP A 437 9.77 5.42 -0.46
C ASP A 437 9.47 5.41 -1.97
N VAL A 438 10.50 5.42 -2.82
CA VAL A 438 10.35 5.25 -4.28
C VAL A 438 9.71 3.89 -4.61
N LEU A 439 10.09 2.83 -3.89
CA LEU A 439 9.47 1.50 -4.03
C LEU A 439 7.97 1.57 -3.72
N ASN A 440 7.61 2.23 -2.62
CA ASN A 440 6.22 2.34 -2.21
C ASN A 440 5.38 3.17 -3.19
N ASP A 441 5.94 4.26 -3.72
CA ASP A 441 5.29 5.07 -4.75
C ASP A 441 5.00 4.26 -6.03
N LEU A 442 5.97 3.48 -6.52
CA LEU A 442 5.77 2.61 -7.69
C LEU A 442 4.76 1.49 -7.43
N ARG A 443 4.70 0.96 -6.20
CA ARG A 443 3.68 -0.01 -5.80
C ARG A 443 2.28 0.57 -5.68
N ALA A 444 2.15 1.89 -5.54
CA ALA A 444 0.86 2.56 -5.43
C ALA A 444 0.08 2.58 -6.76
N ILE A 445 0.73 2.28 -7.89
CA ILE A 445 0.05 2.16 -9.20
C ILE A 445 -0.87 0.95 -9.17
N GLN A 446 -2.16 1.15 -9.47
CA GLN A 446 -3.18 0.10 -9.53
C GLN A 446 -3.96 0.17 -10.85
N LEU A 447 -4.59 -0.94 -11.22
CA LEU A 447 -5.56 -0.95 -12.32
C LEU A 447 -6.91 -0.41 -11.85
N VAL A 448 -7.18 0.87 -12.11
CA VAL A 448 -8.46 1.50 -11.79
C VAL A 448 -9.33 1.50 -13.06
N LYS A 449 -10.41 0.70 -13.07
CA LYS A 449 -11.27 0.52 -14.26
C LYS A 449 -10.49 0.14 -15.53
N GLY A 450 -9.46 -0.71 -15.38
CA GLY A 450 -8.60 -1.16 -16.47
C GLY A 450 -7.49 -0.17 -16.87
N ILE A 451 -7.40 1.00 -16.22
CA ILE A 451 -6.36 1.99 -16.49
C ILE A 451 -5.31 1.92 -15.37
N PRO A 452 -4.04 1.62 -15.69
CA PRO A 452 -2.96 1.64 -14.70
C PRO A 452 -2.67 3.09 -14.30
N LYS A 453 -3.00 3.47 -13.06
CA LYS A 453 -2.70 4.79 -12.51
C LYS A 453 -2.60 4.71 -10.99
N VAL A 454 -2.05 5.74 -10.36
CA VAL A 454 -2.20 5.89 -8.92
C VAL A 454 -3.68 6.25 -8.62
N PRO A 455 -4.38 5.53 -7.71
CA PRO A 455 -5.75 5.84 -7.35
C PRO A 455 -5.91 7.24 -6.77
N ASP A 456 -7.06 7.86 -7.01
CA ASP A 456 -7.36 9.18 -6.47
C ASP A 456 -7.66 9.03 -4.96
N GLY A 457 -6.72 9.41 -4.08
CA GLY A 457 -6.83 9.31 -2.62
C GLY A 457 -5.50 9.61 -1.91
N GLN A 458 -5.54 9.89 -0.59
CA GLN A 458 -4.31 10.05 0.20
C GLN A 458 -3.69 8.69 0.51
N THR A 459 -2.55 8.40 -0.10
CA THR A 459 -1.67 7.30 0.29
C THR A 459 -1.00 7.61 1.63
N GLN A 460 -0.67 6.57 2.41
CA GLN A 460 -0.16 6.74 3.78
C GLN A 460 1.14 7.56 3.79
N LYS A 461 1.25 8.49 4.76
CA LYS A 461 2.36 9.44 4.99
C LYS A 461 2.46 10.66 4.05
N GLY A 462 1.42 11.01 3.31
CA GLY A 462 1.42 12.24 2.50
C GLY A 462 2.38 12.20 1.31
N ARG A 463 2.65 11.00 0.79
CA ARG A 463 3.26 10.76 -0.51
C ARG A 463 2.15 10.25 -1.42
N HIS A 464 2.01 10.78 -2.64
CA HIS A 464 0.89 10.50 -3.54
C HIS A 464 1.25 9.58 -4.72
N GLY A 465 2.39 8.90 -4.64
CA GLY A 465 2.95 8.16 -5.78
C GLY A 465 3.72 9.07 -6.75
N ASP A 466 4.16 10.24 -6.28
CA ASP A 466 4.73 11.31 -7.10
C ASP A 466 5.99 10.84 -7.86
N ALA A 467 6.84 10.04 -7.20
CA ALA A 467 8.02 9.48 -7.86
C ALA A 467 7.66 8.51 -9.00
N ALA A 468 6.55 7.77 -8.88
CA ALA A 468 6.12 6.85 -9.91
C ALA A 468 5.69 7.59 -11.18
N ILE A 469 5.00 8.73 -11.03
CA ILE A 469 4.56 9.56 -12.15
C ILE A 469 5.75 10.27 -12.79
N ALA A 470 6.66 10.84 -11.99
CA ALA A 470 7.87 11.48 -12.52
C ALA A 470 8.74 10.49 -13.32
N ILE A 471 8.92 9.26 -12.84
CA ILE A 471 9.62 8.20 -13.58
C ILE A 471 8.87 7.84 -14.87
N ALA A 472 7.54 7.71 -14.83
CA ALA A 472 6.74 7.42 -16.02
C ALA A 472 6.85 8.51 -17.08
N LEU A 473 6.83 9.79 -16.67
CA LEU A 473 7.05 10.94 -17.53
C LEU A 473 8.45 10.93 -18.15
N GLY A 474 9.49 10.73 -17.33
CA GLY A 474 10.87 10.68 -17.80
C GLY A 474 11.12 9.53 -18.76
N TYR A 475 10.55 8.35 -18.47
CA TYR A 475 10.60 7.21 -19.38
C TYR A 475 9.90 7.53 -20.71
N SER A 476 8.70 8.10 -20.67
CA SER A 476 7.97 8.52 -21.88
C SER A 476 8.79 9.50 -22.73
N ALA A 477 9.38 10.52 -22.11
CA ALA A 477 10.27 11.47 -22.79
C ALA A 477 11.48 10.79 -23.44
N SER A 478 12.04 9.75 -22.81
CA SER A 478 13.19 9.00 -23.33
C SER A 478 12.90 8.11 -24.55
N THR A 479 11.61 7.89 -24.88
CA THR A 479 11.18 7.01 -25.98
C THR A 479 10.82 7.77 -27.25
N GLN A 480 10.99 9.08 -27.26
CA GLN A 480 10.60 9.91 -28.40
C GLN A 480 11.73 10.08 -29.40
N ASP A 481 11.37 10.02 -30.67
CA ASP A 481 12.28 10.29 -31.77
C ASP A 481 12.50 11.79 -31.88
N PHE A 482 13.65 12.26 -31.41
CA PHE A 482 14.07 13.66 -31.58
C PHE A 482 15.03 13.79 -32.75
N TRP A 483 14.76 14.76 -33.62
CA TRP A 483 15.66 15.12 -34.70
C TRP A 483 16.86 15.89 -34.13
N GLU A 484 18.07 15.33 -34.24
CA GLU A 484 19.30 16.11 -34.07
C GLU A 484 19.34 17.15 -35.20
N ALA A 485 19.02 18.40 -34.87
CA ALA A 485 19.34 19.50 -35.75
C ALA A 485 20.86 19.69 -35.72
N ASP A 486 21.55 19.14 -36.72
CA ASP A 486 22.97 19.39 -36.94
C ASP A 486 23.23 20.89 -36.91
N TRP A 487 24.17 21.30 -36.07
CA TRP A 487 24.66 22.67 -36.07
C TRP A 487 25.28 22.96 -37.44
N THR A 488 24.62 23.77 -38.25
CA THR A 488 25.19 24.27 -39.51
C THR A 488 25.82 25.62 -39.24
N ALA A 489 27.15 25.69 -39.29
CA ALA A 489 27.86 26.97 -39.25
C ALA A 489 27.36 27.86 -40.39
N VAL A 490 26.98 29.10 -40.09
CA VAL A 490 26.79 30.11 -41.14
C VAL A 490 28.14 30.28 -41.86
N PRO A 491 28.22 30.12 -43.19
CA PRO A 491 29.46 30.30 -43.93
C PRO A 491 30.02 31.69 -43.65
N LYS A 492 31.26 31.75 -43.15
CA LYS A 492 31.87 33.00 -42.69
C LYS A 492 32.29 33.96 -43.81
N ASN A 493 31.97 33.67 -45.08
CA ASN A 493 32.36 34.49 -46.22
C ASN A 493 31.23 34.58 -47.25
N LEU A 494 30.39 35.61 -47.13
CA LEU A 494 29.65 36.18 -48.26
C LEU A 494 30.31 37.50 -48.65
N ASN A 495 31.54 37.38 -49.13
CA ASN A 495 32.13 38.35 -50.06
C ASN A 495 32.34 37.59 -51.37
N ASP A 496 31.26 37.26 -52.07
CA ASP A 496 31.39 37.01 -53.50
C ASP A 496 30.28 37.72 -54.28
N ASN A 497 30.76 38.57 -55.17
CA ASN A 497 30.07 39.64 -55.84
C ASN A 497 29.54 39.09 -57.18
N ARG A 498 28.62 38.12 -57.11
CA ARG A 498 28.15 37.39 -58.30
C ARG A 498 26.66 37.02 -58.27
N LEU A 499 25.79 38.02 -58.13
CA LEU A 499 24.40 37.92 -58.60
C LEU A 499 23.93 39.28 -59.15
N THR A 500 24.61 39.75 -60.20
CA THR A 500 24.14 40.84 -61.07
C THR A 500 24.31 40.43 -62.53
N ARG A 501 23.55 39.44 -63.00
CA ARG A 501 23.26 39.20 -64.43
C ARG A 501 22.36 37.98 -64.59
N ASP A 502 21.08 38.17 -64.36
CA ASP A 502 20.02 37.72 -65.27
C ASP A 502 18.70 38.04 -64.59
N MET A 503 17.98 39.00 -65.16
CA MET A 503 16.54 39.22 -65.07
C MET A 503 16.28 40.51 -65.84
N GLY A 504 16.16 40.36 -67.16
CA GLY A 504 15.72 41.42 -68.04
C GLY A 504 14.30 41.85 -67.67
N LEU A 505 14.16 43.13 -67.33
CA LEU A 505 13.10 44.04 -67.76
C LEU A 505 11.65 43.52 -67.77
N SER A 506 10.88 43.97 -66.79
CA SER A 506 9.68 44.76 -67.12
C SER A 506 9.51 45.89 -66.10
N THR A 507 9.78 47.09 -66.57
CA THR A 507 9.49 48.37 -65.93
C THR A 507 7.99 48.56 -65.80
N GLU A 508 7.50 48.83 -64.59
CA GLU A 508 6.50 49.89 -64.41
C GLU A 508 6.61 50.51 -63.02
N ASN A 509 6.80 51.82 -63.04
CA ASN A 509 6.92 52.71 -61.90
C ASN A 509 5.59 52.77 -61.14
N ASN A 510 5.65 52.77 -59.81
CA ASN A 510 5.14 53.91 -59.05
C ASN A 510 5.71 53.97 -57.64
N ASN A 511 6.49 55.03 -57.42
CA ASN A 511 6.86 55.58 -56.13
C ASN A 511 5.60 55.88 -55.30
N HIS A 512 5.59 55.50 -54.03
CA HIS A 512 5.29 56.45 -52.95
C HIS A 512 5.86 55.98 -51.61
N PHE A 513 6.74 56.82 -51.08
CA PHE A 513 7.07 56.99 -49.66
C PHE A 513 5.78 57.00 -48.81
N SER A 514 5.73 56.50 -47.57
CA SER A 514 6.47 57.08 -46.44
C SER A 514 6.55 56.20 -45.18
N LYS A 515 7.71 56.31 -44.52
CA LYS A 515 7.99 56.20 -43.08
C LYS A 515 6.84 56.57 -42.11
N GLN A 516 7.02 56.01 -40.89
CA GLN A 516 6.41 56.27 -39.57
C GLN A 516 5.39 55.20 -39.16
N GLY A 517 5.45 54.59 -37.98
CA GLY A 517 6.29 54.76 -36.80
C GLY A 517 5.82 53.78 -35.72
N ALA A 518 6.61 53.64 -34.66
CA ALA A 518 6.38 52.87 -33.44
C ALA A 518 4.94 52.92 -32.89
N TRP A 519 4.43 51.81 -32.35
CA TRP A 519 4.48 51.44 -30.92
C TRP A 519 4.41 49.92 -30.77
#